data_AF-A0AAD2FHK4-F1
#
_entry.id   AF-A0AAD2FHK4-F1
#
_cell.length_a   1.000
_cell.length_b   1.000
_cell.length_c   1.000
_cell.angle_alpha   90.00
_cell.angle_beta   90.00
_cell.angle_gamma   90.00
#
_symmetry.space_group_name_H-M   'P 1'
#
loop_
_entity.id
_entity.type
_entity.pdbx_description
1 polymer ?
#
loop_
_entity_poly.entity_id
_entity_poly.type
_entity_poly.pdbx_seq_one_letter_code
_entity_poly.pdbx_strand_id
1 'polypeptide(L)'
;MAEPLYSEFTGDSAESNSLALLEGRYALPSLLDPVTTAFLSHCRFRKGHTPVHLEVSTDDHVYFWSRNPENKGLEPHGLHNGHFKAAIHSPVIAYCDALFRNIPLTTGFVPLLNWQNLMNFAIEKKAGDFRLSKMRTIQLMNAEA
;
A
#
# COMPACT_ATOMS: atom_id res chain seq x y z
N MET A 1 -14.17 -19.86 -16.49
CA MET A 1 -14.96 -18.63 -16.25
C MET A 1 -15.31 -18.09 -17.62
N ALA A 2 -16.58 -18.13 -18.02
CA ALA A 2 -16.98 -17.70 -19.36
C ALA A 2 -17.17 -16.17 -19.39
N GLU A 3 -16.71 -15.55 -20.48
CA GLU A 3 -16.84 -14.14 -20.79
C GLU A 3 -18.30 -13.67 -20.72
N PRO A 4 -18.53 -12.52 -20.07
CA PRO A 4 -18.26 -11.27 -20.80
C PRO A 4 -17.23 -10.30 -20.17
N LEU A 5 -16.80 -10.47 -18.92
CA LEU A 5 -15.99 -9.43 -18.24
C LEU A 5 -14.53 -9.80 -17.96
N TYR A 6 -14.17 -11.08 -18.08
CA TYR A 6 -12.85 -11.54 -17.69
C TYR A 6 -11.75 -10.88 -18.55
N SER A 7 -11.88 -10.91 -19.87
CA SER A 7 -10.94 -10.27 -20.80
C SER A 7 -10.95 -8.74 -20.73
N GLU A 8 -12.05 -8.14 -20.26
CA GLU A 8 -12.14 -6.68 -20.11
C GLU A 8 -11.38 -6.17 -18.88
N PHE A 9 -11.33 -6.96 -17.81
CA PHE A 9 -10.64 -6.61 -16.56
C PHE A 9 -9.36 -7.42 -16.31
N THR A 10 -8.85 -8.10 -17.33
CA THR A 10 -7.54 -8.77 -17.29
C THR A 10 -6.72 -8.42 -18.53
N GLY A 11 -5.39 -8.35 -18.39
CA GLY A 11 -4.48 -7.94 -19.47
C GLY A 11 -4.23 -6.42 -19.53
N ASP A 12 -3.73 -5.95 -20.67
CA ASP A 12 -3.15 -4.60 -20.82
C ASP A 12 -4.17 -3.45 -20.64
N SER A 13 -5.45 -3.70 -20.95
CA SER A 13 -6.52 -2.70 -20.81
C SER A 13 -7.18 -2.69 -19.42
N ALA A 14 -6.82 -3.64 -18.55
CA ALA A 14 -7.52 -3.85 -17.27
C ALA A 14 -7.50 -2.61 -16.37
N GLU A 15 -6.38 -1.90 -16.30
CA GLU A 15 -6.25 -0.67 -15.50
C GLU A 15 -7.16 0.44 -16.04
N SER A 16 -7.10 0.71 -17.35
CA SER A 16 -7.91 1.72 -18.01
C SER A 16 -9.41 1.43 -17.88
N ASN A 17 -9.81 0.16 -18.06
CA ASN A 17 -11.20 -0.27 -17.90
C ASN A 17 -11.66 -0.16 -16.45
N SER A 18 -10.82 -0.52 -15.48
CA SER A 18 -11.10 -0.35 -14.06
C SER A 18 -11.29 1.12 -13.70
N LEU A 19 -10.40 2.01 -14.15
CA LEU A 19 -10.54 3.45 -13.93
C LEU A 19 -11.81 4.01 -14.60
N ALA A 20 -12.08 3.63 -15.84
CA ALA A 20 -13.30 4.03 -16.53
C ALA A 20 -14.56 3.53 -15.80
N LEU A 21 -14.53 2.35 -15.18
CA LEU A 21 -15.62 1.82 -14.37
C LEU A 21 -15.81 2.63 -13.09
N LEU A 22 -14.72 2.93 -12.37
CA LEU A 22 -14.76 3.71 -11.14
C LEU A 22 -15.22 5.16 -11.41
N GLU A 23 -14.86 5.76 -12.55
CA GLU A 23 -15.41 7.06 -12.99
C GLU A 23 -16.83 6.92 -13.57
N GLY A 24 -17.22 5.69 -13.90
CA GLY A 24 -18.43 5.27 -14.59
C GLY A 24 -18.63 5.92 -15.96
N ARG A 25 -17.53 6.01 -16.70
CA ARG A 25 -17.48 6.16 -18.14
C ARG A 25 -17.53 4.81 -18.87
N TYR A 26 -17.40 3.70 -18.13
CA TYR A 26 -17.42 2.35 -18.69
C TYR A 26 -18.82 1.94 -19.16
N ALA A 27 -18.92 1.50 -20.41
CA ALA A 27 -20.16 1.00 -20.99
C ALA A 27 -20.33 -0.49 -20.64
N LEU A 28 -21.21 -0.78 -19.68
CA LEU A 28 -21.49 -2.15 -19.26
C LEU A 28 -22.19 -2.94 -20.39
N PRO A 29 -21.73 -4.17 -20.73
CA PRO A 29 -22.40 -5.02 -21.71
C PRO A 29 -23.85 -5.32 -21.34
N SER A 30 -24.76 -5.25 -22.30
CA SER A 30 -26.20 -5.51 -22.09
C SER A 30 -26.54 -6.96 -21.77
N LEU A 31 -25.61 -7.89 -22.02
CA LEU A 31 -25.74 -9.32 -21.70
C LEU A 31 -25.55 -9.62 -20.21
N LEU A 32 -25.08 -8.65 -19.42
CA LEU A 32 -24.87 -8.83 -17.99
C LEU A 32 -26.18 -9.02 -17.24
N ASP A 33 -26.16 -9.88 -16.23
CA ASP A 33 -27.30 -10.04 -15.35
C ASP A 33 -27.53 -8.74 -14.54
N PRO A 34 -28.78 -8.49 -14.09
CA PRO A 34 -29.12 -7.27 -13.36
C PRO A 34 -28.32 -7.08 -12.07
N VAL A 35 -27.90 -8.16 -11.41
CA VAL A 35 -27.17 -8.10 -10.12
C VAL A 35 -25.75 -7.63 -10.36
N THR A 36 -25.05 -8.21 -11.34
CA THR A 36 -23.70 -7.77 -11.73
C THR A 36 -23.71 -6.33 -12.22
N THR A 37 -24.71 -5.94 -13.02
CA THR A 37 -24.87 -4.55 -13.49
C THR A 37 -25.05 -3.57 -12.33
N ALA A 38 -25.89 -3.93 -11.35
CA ALA A 38 -26.09 -3.12 -10.15
C ALA A 38 -24.81 -3.00 -9.32
N PHE A 39 -24.10 -4.11 -9.09
CA PHE A 39 -22.84 -4.12 -8.36
C PHE A 39 -21.79 -3.20 -9.00
N LEU A 40 -21.54 -3.37 -10.29
CA LEU A 40 -20.54 -2.57 -11.02
C LEU A 40 -20.90 -1.08 -11.04
N SER A 41 -22.19 -0.76 -11.15
CA SER A 41 -22.68 0.63 -11.06
C SER A 41 -22.42 1.27 -9.69
N HIS A 42 -22.36 0.47 -8.62
CA HIS A 42 -22.09 0.94 -7.25
C HIS A 42 -20.59 1.02 -6.93
N CYS A 43 -19.71 0.42 -7.74
CA CYS A 43 -18.26 0.55 -7.57
C CYS A 43 -17.74 1.95 -7.90
N ARG A 44 -18.55 2.82 -8.52
CA ARG A 44 -18.16 4.17 -8.92
C ARG A 44 -17.67 4.99 -7.74
N PHE A 45 -16.66 5.83 -7.98
CA PHE A 45 -16.21 6.83 -7.04
C PHE A 45 -17.38 7.70 -6.60
N ARG A 46 -17.47 7.92 -5.29
CA ARG A 46 -18.43 8.88 -4.74
C ARG A 46 -18.08 10.28 -5.22
N LYS A 47 -19.11 11.12 -5.41
CA LYS A 47 -18.88 12.54 -5.70
C LYS A 47 -18.02 13.16 -4.61
N GLY A 48 -16.98 13.88 -5.00
CA GLY A 48 -16.00 14.45 -4.06
C GLY A 48 -14.93 13.47 -3.57
N HIS A 49 -14.78 12.30 -4.20
CA HIS A 49 -13.62 11.43 -3.96
C HIS A 49 -12.34 12.16 -4.37
N THR A 50 -11.39 12.24 -3.44
CA THR A 50 -10.02 12.66 -3.71
C THR A 50 -9.16 11.39 -3.83
N PRO A 51 -8.56 11.13 -5.00
CA PRO A 51 -7.64 10.03 -5.17
C PRO A 51 -6.50 10.12 -4.15
N VAL A 52 -6.11 8.97 -3.60
CA VAL A 52 -4.90 8.87 -2.79
C VAL A 52 -3.73 8.67 -3.74
N HIS A 53 -2.79 9.61 -3.74
CA HIS A 53 -1.55 9.45 -4.50
C HIS A 53 -0.69 8.37 -3.82
N LEU A 54 -0.43 7.28 -4.55
CA LEU A 54 0.41 6.17 -4.12
C LEU A 54 1.88 6.43 -4.48
N GLU A 55 2.42 7.54 -3.99
CA GLU A 55 3.82 7.92 -4.20
C GLU A 55 4.45 8.32 -2.87
N VAL A 56 5.72 7.97 -2.67
CA VAL A 56 6.53 8.45 -1.55
C VAL A 56 7.47 9.53 -2.07
N SER A 57 7.16 10.79 -1.78
CA SER A 57 8.06 11.89 -2.11
C SER A 57 9.25 11.95 -1.14
N THR A 58 10.32 12.64 -1.55
CA THR A 58 11.47 12.89 -0.66
C THR A 58 11.05 13.74 0.54
N ASP A 59 10.14 14.70 0.34
CA ASP A 59 9.63 15.55 1.42
C ASP A 59 8.81 14.75 2.44
N ASP A 60 7.99 13.80 1.99
CA ASP A 60 7.26 12.88 2.87
C ASP A 60 8.21 12.02 3.70
N HIS A 61 9.28 11.53 3.06
CA HIS A 61 10.31 10.75 3.72
C HIS A 61 11.03 11.56 4.81
N VAL A 62 11.47 12.77 4.50
CA VAL A 62 12.12 13.67 5.45
C VAL A 62 11.17 14.03 6.60
N TYR A 63 9.93 14.38 6.27
CA TYR A 63 8.90 14.71 7.25
C TYR A 63 8.66 13.54 8.23
N PHE A 64 8.51 12.32 7.72
CA PHE A 64 8.30 11.14 8.54
C PHE A 64 9.46 10.89 9.50
N TRP A 65 10.69 10.86 8.99
CA TRP A 65 11.87 10.52 9.80
C TRP A 65 12.26 11.62 10.78
N SER A 66 11.96 12.89 10.47
CA SER A 66 12.17 13.99 11.42
C SER A 66 11.34 13.84 12.70
N ARG A 67 10.18 13.18 12.63
CA ARG A 67 9.23 13.02 13.75
C ARG A 67 9.25 11.65 14.40
N ASN A 68 9.75 10.62 13.71
CA ASN A 68 9.74 9.27 14.25
C ASN A 68 10.74 9.14 15.42
N PRO A 69 10.37 8.70 16.63
CA PRO A 69 11.31 8.64 17.74
C PRO A 69 12.29 7.46 17.58
N GLU A 70 13.56 7.65 17.98
CA GLU A 70 14.62 6.64 17.79
C GLU A 70 14.44 5.41 18.67
N ASN A 71 13.78 5.59 19.82
CA ASN A 71 13.53 4.52 20.79
C ASN A 71 12.44 3.53 20.34
N LYS A 72 11.81 3.73 19.18
CA LYS A 72 10.97 2.69 18.59
C LYS A 72 11.84 1.56 18.09
N GLY A 73 11.42 0.33 18.38
CA GLY A 73 12.08 -0.86 17.88
C GLY A 73 12.09 -0.89 16.35
N LEU A 74 13.22 -1.33 15.82
CA LEU A 74 13.41 -1.72 14.42
C LEU A 74 14.00 -3.12 14.39
N GLU A 75 14.21 -3.64 13.18
CA GLU A 75 14.92 -4.91 12.99
C GLU A 75 16.30 -4.85 13.71
N PRO A 76 16.65 -5.87 14.52
CA PRO A 76 17.81 -5.83 15.42
C PRO A 76 19.18 -6.06 14.75
N HIS A 77 19.21 -6.53 13.50
CA HIS A 77 20.42 -6.91 12.77
C HIS A 77 20.82 -5.94 11.65
N GLY A 78 20.03 -4.89 11.39
CA GLY A 78 20.26 -3.88 10.36
C GLY A 78 20.26 -2.43 10.88
N LEU A 79 19.93 -1.49 9.99
CA LEU A 79 19.87 -0.06 10.29
C LEU A 79 18.74 0.27 11.28
N HIS A 80 19.11 0.81 12.44
CA HIS A 80 18.14 1.39 13.38
C HIS A 80 17.61 2.77 12.97
N ASN A 81 16.60 3.28 13.69
CA ASN A 81 15.83 4.49 13.33
C ASN A 81 16.71 5.75 13.23
N GLY A 82 17.68 5.87 14.14
CA GLY A 82 18.70 6.93 14.09
C GLY A 82 19.53 7.00 12.80
N HIS A 83 19.76 5.88 12.09
CA HIS A 83 20.45 5.94 10.79
C HIS A 83 19.62 6.69 9.75
N PHE A 84 18.32 6.37 9.64
CA PHE A 84 17.41 7.08 8.73
C PHE A 84 17.24 8.54 9.14
N LYS A 85 17.27 8.86 10.44
CA LYS A 85 17.31 10.26 10.91
C LYS A 85 18.57 11.00 10.54
N ALA A 86 19.73 10.36 10.64
CA ALA A 86 20.97 10.97 10.18
C ALA A 86 20.94 11.16 8.65
N ALA A 87 20.41 10.17 7.93
CA ALA A 87 20.30 10.15 6.48
C ALA A 87 19.48 11.32 5.92
N ILE A 88 18.39 11.74 6.58
CA ILE A 88 17.57 12.87 6.10
C ILE A 88 18.30 14.23 6.11
N HIS A 89 19.45 14.34 6.79
CA HIS A 89 20.28 15.54 6.71
C HIS A 89 21.13 15.61 5.43
N SER A 90 21.25 14.50 4.69
CA SER A 90 21.90 14.45 3.38
C SER A 90 20.84 14.39 2.27
N PRO A 91 20.72 15.42 1.42
CA PRO A 91 19.73 15.43 0.34
C PRO A 91 19.83 14.22 -0.60
N VAL A 92 21.05 13.74 -0.85
CA VAL A 92 21.32 12.59 -1.72
C VAL A 92 20.80 11.31 -1.09
N ILE A 93 21.11 11.08 0.19
CA ILE A 93 20.71 9.84 0.87
C ILE A 93 19.20 9.83 1.11
N ALA A 94 18.62 10.96 1.52
CA ALA A 94 17.17 11.10 1.68
C ALA A 94 16.41 10.79 0.38
N TYR A 95 16.92 11.28 -0.76
CA TYR A 95 16.36 10.98 -2.07
C TYR A 95 16.47 9.48 -2.42
N CYS A 96 17.64 8.87 -2.20
CA CYS A 96 17.82 7.43 -2.43
C CYS A 96 16.87 6.59 -1.57
N ASP A 97 16.77 6.87 -0.27
CA ASP A 97 15.90 6.12 0.64
C ASP A 97 14.41 6.29 0.31
N ALA A 98 13.99 7.49 -0.13
CA ALA A 98 12.64 7.74 -0.61
C ALA A 98 12.37 6.95 -1.90
N LEU A 99 13.30 6.96 -2.85
CA LEU A 99 13.20 6.24 -4.11
C LEU A 99 13.09 4.72 -3.90
N PHE A 100 13.91 4.15 -3.02
CA PHE A 100 13.85 2.71 -2.69
C PHE A 100 12.51 2.29 -2.07
N ARG A 101 11.84 3.20 -1.35
CA ARG A 101 10.47 2.96 -0.84
C ARG A 101 9.41 3.16 -1.92
N ASN A 102 9.62 4.11 -2.83
CA ASN A 102 8.66 4.46 -3.86
C ASN A 102 8.56 3.40 -4.97
N ILE A 103 9.70 2.77 -5.35
CA ILE A 103 9.74 1.76 -6.42
C ILE A 103 8.78 0.59 -6.11
N PRO A 104 8.87 -0.10 -4.96
CA PRO A 104 7.94 -1.17 -4.61
C PRO A 104 6.47 -0.73 -4.56
N LEU A 105 6.21 0.48 -4.04
CA LEU A 105 4.86 1.01 -3.90
C LEU A 105 4.19 1.26 -5.26
N THR A 106 4.93 1.82 -6.21
CA THR A 106 4.41 2.22 -7.53
C THR A 106 4.42 1.10 -8.55
N THR A 107 5.37 0.18 -8.47
CA THR A 107 5.55 -0.90 -9.45
C THR A 107 4.95 -2.24 -9.01
N GLY A 108 4.62 -2.39 -7.73
CA GLY A 108 4.25 -3.68 -7.14
C GLY A 108 5.42 -4.68 -7.05
N PHE A 109 6.65 -4.24 -7.33
CA PHE A 109 7.85 -5.05 -7.15
C PHE A 109 8.15 -5.27 -5.66
N VAL A 110 8.53 -6.49 -5.27
CA VAL A 110 8.93 -6.80 -3.90
C VAL A 110 10.43 -7.11 -3.87
N PRO A 111 11.25 -6.33 -3.14
CA PRO A 111 12.67 -6.64 -2.96
C PRO A 111 12.90 -8.06 -2.43
N LEU A 112 13.72 -8.83 -3.14
CA LEU A 112 13.78 -10.29 -3.00
C LEU A 112 14.33 -10.79 -1.66
N LEU A 113 15.17 -10.00 -0.98
CA LEU A 113 15.89 -10.45 0.22
C LEU A 113 15.19 -10.03 1.52
N ASN A 114 14.73 -8.79 1.59
CA ASN A 114 14.30 -8.19 2.85
C ASN A 114 12.77 -8.14 3.01
N TRP A 115 12.02 -8.07 1.91
CA TRP A 115 10.60 -7.71 1.92
C TRP A 115 9.66 -8.86 1.53
N GLN A 116 10.20 -10.05 1.27
CA GLN A 116 9.37 -11.25 1.01
C GLN A 116 8.80 -11.87 2.28
N ASN A 117 9.51 -11.72 3.40
CA ASN A 117 9.17 -12.35 4.67
C ASN A 117 8.60 -11.31 5.62
N LEU A 118 7.27 -11.26 5.71
CA LEU A 118 6.57 -10.40 6.67
C LEU A 118 5.92 -11.27 7.73
N MET A 119 6.10 -10.89 9.00
CA MET A 119 5.53 -11.60 10.13
C MET A 119 4.47 -10.75 10.82
N ASN A 120 3.24 -11.25 10.84
CA ASN A 120 2.17 -10.63 11.61
C ASN A 120 2.23 -11.12 13.04
N PHE A 121 2.49 -10.21 13.97
CA PHE A 121 2.49 -10.49 15.39
C PHE A 121 1.29 -9.85 16.08
N ALA A 122 0.48 -10.65 16.77
CA ALA A 122 -0.68 -10.18 17.50
C ALA A 122 -0.28 -9.87 18.95
N ILE A 123 -0.32 -8.59 19.33
CA ILE A 123 -0.03 -8.13 20.70
C ILE A 123 -1.33 -7.75 21.39
N GLU A 124 -1.47 -8.17 22.65
CA GLU A 124 -2.59 -7.78 23.49
C GLU A 124 -2.66 -6.25 23.67
N LYS A 125 -3.84 -5.65 23.45
CA LYS A 125 -4.10 -4.24 23.76
C LYS A 125 -4.05 -3.98 25.27
N LYS A 126 -4.47 -4.98 26.05
CA LYS A 126 -4.53 -5.00 27.52
C LYS A 126 -4.03 -6.38 27.95
N ALA A 127 -3.06 -6.41 28.86
CA ALA A 127 -2.49 -7.64 29.37
C ALA A 127 -3.57 -8.61 29.90
N GLY A 128 -3.48 -9.87 29.49
CA GLY A 128 -4.37 -10.98 29.82
C GLY A 128 -5.64 -11.09 28.98
N ASP A 129 -5.85 -10.27 27.95
CA ASP A 129 -7.08 -10.26 27.14
C ASP A 129 -6.83 -10.70 25.69
N PHE A 130 -6.96 -12.01 25.45
CA PHE A 130 -6.66 -12.67 24.17
C PHE A 130 -7.79 -12.62 23.13
N ARG A 131 -8.86 -11.86 23.38
CA ARG A 131 -9.96 -11.74 22.40
C ARG A 131 -9.46 -11.03 21.15
N LEU A 132 -9.83 -11.50 19.96
CA LEU A 132 -9.37 -10.91 18.67
C LEU A 132 -9.59 -9.39 18.59
N SER A 133 -10.74 -8.88 19.04
CA SER A 133 -11.04 -7.43 19.08
C SER A 133 -10.11 -6.64 20.01
N LYS A 134 -9.47 -7.32 20.95
CA LYS A 134 -8.54 -6.81 21.96
C LYS A 134 -7.08 -7.08 21.61
N MET A 135 -6.78 -7.59 20.42
CA MET A 135 -5.41 -7.69 19.89
C MET A 135 -5.10 -6.51 18.95
N ARG A 136 -3.82 -6.12 18.85
CA ARG A 136 -3.26 -5.25 17.79
C ARG A 136 -2.36 -6.12 16.94
N THR A 137 -2.57 -6.12 15.63
CA THR A 137 -1.60 -6.72 14.71
C THR A 137 -0.48 -5.72 14.46
N ILE A 138 0.75 -6.14 14.71
CA ILE A 138 1.96 -5.44 14.30
C ILE A 138 2.60 -6.28 13.20
N GLN A 139 2.84 -5.65 12.06
CA GLN A 139 3.57 -6.27 10.97
C GLN A 139 5.05 -6.02 11.19
N LEU A 140 5.81 -7.10 11.39
CA LEU A 140 7.26 -7.08 11.47
C LEU A 140 7.83 -7.31 10.07
N MET A 141 8.74 -6.44 9.69
CA MET A 141 9.35 -6.38 8.37
C MET A 141 10.73 -5.73 8.50
N ASN A 142 11.67 -6.13 7.65
CA ASN A 142 12.96 -5.44 7.59
C ASN A 142 12.75 -4.01 7.04
N ALA A 143 13.40 -3.02 7.66
CA ALA A 143 13.31 -1.63 7.23
C ALA A 143 14.18 -1.29 6.02
N GLU A 144 15.14 -2.16 5.72
CA GLU A 144 15.98 -2.10 4.52
C GLU A 144 15.24 -2.74 3.35
N ALA A 145 15.20 -2.04 2.21
CA ALA A 145 14.70 -2.59 0.95
C ALA A 145 15.76 -3.49 0.31
#